data_AF-A0A6C0LJR3-F1
#
_entry.id   AF-A0A6C0LJR3-F1
#
_cell.length_a   1.000
_cell.length_b   1.000
_cell.length_c   1.000
_cell.angle_alpha   90.00
_cell.angle_beta   90.00
_cell.angle_gamma   90.00
#
_symmetry.space_group_name_H-M   'P 1'
#
loop_
_entity.id
_entity.type
_entity.pdbx_description
1 polymer ?
#
loop_
_entity_poly.entity_id
_entity_poly.type
_entity_poly.pdbx_seq_one_letter_code
_entity_poly.pdbx_strand_id
1 'polypeptide(L)'
;MSGAKFLDEIFNNVDLKAKVTEIYDGDTCTIETEFPGVVHRDSSTPLLIKFKVRMMGYDTPELRTRNLNEKRLGYICKQVLSNKILNEDVTIKCKSLDKYGRLLGTIICKNEDINEYMIVNNYGMTYDGGTKKDVIYNEDNSYVIGRVTYRLPAMK
;
A
#
# COMPACT_ATOMS: atom_id res chain seq x y z
N MET A 1 25.59 1.16 -14.76
CA MET A 1 24.65 1.24 -13.62
C MET A 1 23.45 0.36 -13.96
N SER A 2 23.00 -0.54 -13.08
CA SER A 2 21.78 -1.32 -13.37
C SER A 2 20.55 -0.42 -13.25
N GLY A 3 19.52 -0.66 -14.08
CA GLY A 3 18.31 0.18 -14.09
C GLY A 3 17.59 0.27 -12.73
N ALA A 4 17.70 -0.78 -11.90
CA ALA A 4 17.16 -0.79 -10.54
C ALA A 4 17.85 0.21 -9.61
N LYS A 5 19.18 0.38 -9.72
CA LYS A 5 19.93 1.34 -8.88
C LYS A 5 19.58 2.80 -9.22
N PHE A 6 19.34 3.08 -10.49
CA PHE A 6 18.95 4.41 -10.95
C PHE A 6 17.56 4.84 -10.43
N LEU A 7 16.59 3.94 -10.46
CA LEU A 7 15.25 4.22 -9.93
C LEU A 7 15.26 4.43 -8.42
N ASP A 8 16.02 3.63 -7.68
CA ASP A 8 16.15 3.79 -6.23
C ASP A 8 16.71 5.18 -5.85
N GLU A 9 17.72 5.67 -6.57
CA GLU A 9 18.27 7.02 -6.37
C GLU A 9 17.26 8.13 -6.66
N ILE A 10 16.40 7.97 -7.67
CA ILE A 10 15.38 8.98 -8.00
C ILE A 10 14.26 8.99 -6.96
N PHE A 11 13.84 7.84 -6.46
CA PHE A 11 12.72 7.77 -5.53
C PHE A 11 13.10 8.08 -4.09
N ASN A 12 14.39 8.08 -3.74
CA ASN A 12 14.83 8.42 -2.39
C ASN A 12 14.44 9.87 -2.04
N ASN A 13 13.46 10.01 -1.13
CA ASN A 13 12.95 11.30 -0.61
C ASN A 13 12.29 12.22 -1.65
N VAL A 14 11.73 11.66 -2.73
CA VAL A 14 10.91 12.42 -3.67
C VAL A 14 9.43 12.17 -3.41
N ASP A 15 8.66 13.24 -3.32
CA ASP A 15 7.20 13.17 -3.27
C ASP A 15 6.65 13.06 -4.70
N LEU A 16 5.89 12.00 -4.97
CA LEU A 16 5.33 11.71 -6.27
C LEU A 16 3.83 12.00 -6.27
N LYS A 17 3.37 12.89 -7.16
CA LYS A 17 1.94 13.12 -7.38
C LYS A 17 1.41 12.08 -8.36
N ALA A 18 0.41 11.32 -7.98
CA ALA A 18 -0.12 10.26 -8.82
C ALA A 18 -1.61 10.03 -8.56
N LYS A 19 -2.24 9.33 -9.50
CA LYS A 19 -3.61 8.83 -9.33
C LYS A 19 -3.58 7.35 -8.97
N VAL A 20 -4.37 6.94 -8.00
CA VAL A 20 -4.51 5.51 -7.66
C VAL A 20 -5.49 4.85 -8.63
N THR A 21 -5.05 3.83 -9.35
CA THR A 21 -5.85 3.18 -10.39
C THR A 21 -6.35 1.79 -10.00
N GLU A 22 -5.64 1.09 -9.10
CA GLU A 22 -5.99 -0.27 -8.69
C GLU A 22 -5.64 -0.51 -7.22
N ILE A 23 -6.41 -1.33 -6.52
CA ILE A 23 -6.09 -1.85 -5.18
C ILE A 23 -5.92 -3.37 -5.26
N TYR A 24 -4.74 -3.87 -4.89
CA TYR A 24 -4.43 -5.30 -4.92
C TYR A 24 -4.95 -5.97 -3.65
N ASP A 25 -4.52 -5.47 -2.48
CA ASP A 25 -4.86 -5.92 -1.13
C ASP A 25 -4.89 -4.71 -0.17
N GLY A 26 -4.90 -4.93 1.15
CA GLY A 26 -5.05 -3.85 2.13
C GLY A 26 -3.81 -2.98 2.33
N ASP A 27 -2.68 -3.30 1.68
CA ASP A 27 -1.40 -2.60 1.79
C ASP A 27 -0.64 -2.49 0.46
N THR A 28 -1.29 -2.75 -0.68
CA THR A 28 -0.68 -2.64 -2.01
C THR A 28 -1.67 -2.05 -3.02
N CYS A 29 -1.24 -1.03 -3.77
CA CYS A 29 -2.01 -0.41 -4.85
C CYS A 29 -1.18 -0.19 -6.12
N THR A 30 -1.83 0.06 -7.25
CA THR A 30 -1.19 0.64 -8.45
C THR A 30 -1.48 2.13 -8.51
N ILE A 31 -0.45 2.91 -8.76
CA ILE A 31 -0.55 4.33 -9.08
C ILE A 31 -0.16 4.57 -10.54
N GLU A 32 -0.66 5.66 -11.10
CA GLU A 32 -0.29 6.20 -12.39
C GLU A 32 0.21 7.63 -12.20
N THR A 33 1.43 7.91 -12.66
CA THR A 33 2.11 9.20 -12.47
C THR A 33 2.73 9.68 -13.78
N GLU A 34 2.83 10.98 -13.94
CA GLU A 34 3.82 11.57 -14.85
C GLU A 34 5.19 11.45 -14.19
N PHE A 35 6.16 10.83 -14.87
CA PHE A 35 7.52 10.74 -14.33
C PHE A 35 8.38 11.88 -14.90
N PRO A 36 9.01 12.72 -14.06
CA PRO A 36 9.78 13.86 -14.53
C PRO A 36 10.85 13.45 -15.56
N GLY A 37 10.86 14.14 -16.70
CA GLY A 37 11.85 13.91 -17.75
C GLY A 37 11.58 12.71 -18.65
N VAL A 38 10.46 11.99 -18.45
CA VAL A 38 10.02 10.93 -19.38
C VAL A 38 8.84 11.43 -20.19
N VAL A 39 9.12 11.69 -21.47
CA VAL A 39 8.14 12.12 -22.48
C VAL A 39 8.07 11.09 -23.61
N HIS A 40 7.02 11.16 -24.41
CA HIS A 40 6.96 10.41 -25.65
C HIS A 40 8.12 10.79 -26.59
N ARG A 41 8.61 9.85 -27.39
CA ARG A 41 9.73 10.13 -28.32
C ARG A 41 9.33 11.12 -29.43
N ASP A 42 8.05 11.16 -29.74
CA ASP A 42 7.42 11.89 -30.85
C ASP A 42 6.52 13.04 -30.37
N SER A 43 6.42 13.28 -29.06
CA SER A 43 5.64 14.40 -28.51
C SER A 43 6.27 14.93 -27.22
N SER A 44 6.01 16.19 -26.91
CA SER A 44 6.39 16.79 -25.62
C SER A 44 5.39 16.47 -24.49
N THR A 45 4.47 15.50 -24.68
CA THR A 45 3.52 15.12 -23.63
C THR A 45 4.20 14.20 -22.62
N PRO A 46 3.95 14.40 -21.30
CA PRO A 46 4.41 13.50 -20.27
C PRO A 46 3.92 12.07 -20.51
N LEU A 47 4.79 11.09 -20.30
CA LEU A 47 4.38 9.68 -20.31
C LEU A 47 3.82 9.30 -18.94
N LEU A 48 2.64 8.68 -18.93
CA LEU A 48 2.08 8.10 -17.73
C LEU A 48 2.70 6.73 -17.46
N ILE A 49 3.33 6.60 -16.30
CA ILE A 49 3.98 5.38 -15.83
C ILE A 49 3.21 4.80 -14.65
N LYS A 50 3.03 3.48 -14.67
CA LYS A 50 2.39 2.76 -13.57
C LYS A 50 3.42 2.16 -12.62
N PHE A 51 3.22 2.37 -11.34
CA PHE A 51 4.01 1.75 -10.27
C PHE A 51 3.11 0.98 -9.33
N LYS A 52 3.57 -0.19 -8.89
CA LYS A 52 2.98 -0.86 -7.73
C LYS A 52 3.60 -0.26 -6.48
N VAL A 53 2.76 0.24 -5.59
CA VAL A 53 3.15 0.79 -4.30
C VAL A 53 2.78 -0.21 -3.23
N ARG A 54 3.74 -0.56 -2.36
CA ARG A 54 3.48 -1.24 -1.10
C ARG A 54 3.60 -0.22 0.03
N MET A 55 2.57 -0.17 0.86
CA MET A 55 2.51 0.76 1.96
C MET A 55 3.55 0.38 3.02
N MET A 56 4.28 1.38 3.49
CA MET A 56 5.28 1.21 4.55
C MET A 56 4.65 1.20 5.94
N GLY A 57 5.27 0.42 6.83
CA GLY A 57 4.98 0.43 8.27
C GLY A 57 3.82 -0.46 8.70
N TYR A 58 3.08 -1.08 7.77
CA TYR A 58 2.04 -2.05 8.10
C TYR A 58 1.91 -3.18 7.07
N ASP A 59 1.22 -4.23 7.48
CA ASP A 59 0.83 -5.37 6.64
C ASP A 59 -0.65 -5.70 6.90
N THR A 60 -1.30 -6.36 5.93
CA THR A 60 -2.70 -6.76 6.06
C THR A 60 -2.89 -8.27 5.95
N PRO A 61 -4.04 -8.82 6.38
CA PRO A 61 -4.37 -10.22 6.17
C PRO A 61 -4.33 -10.59 4.68
N GLU A 62 -3.71 -11.72 4.36
CA GLU A 62 -3.46 -12.09 2.96
C GLU A 62 -4.74 -12.48 2.22
N LEU A 63 -4.91 -12.01 0.98
CA LEU A 63 -6.01 -12.44 0.13
C LEU A 63 -5.82 -13.85 -0.44
N ARG A 64 -4.56 -14.24 -0.67
CA ARG A 64 -4.19 -15.53 -1.30
C ARG A 64 -3.78 -16.56 -0.25
N THR A 65 -4.70 -16.86 0.65
CA THR A 65 -4.53 -17.83 1.75
C THR A 65 -5.57 -18.96 1.70
N ARG A 66 -5.27 -20.07 2.39
CA ARG A 66 -6.22 -21.18 2.64
C ARG A 66 -7.07 -20.93 3.89
N ASN A 67 -6.66 -20.01 4.77
CA ASN A 67 -7.43 -19.64 5.94
C ASN A 67 -8.60 -18.72 5.55
N LEU A 68 -9.84 -19.19 5.72
CA LEU A 68 -11.03 -18.44 5.31
C LEU A 68 -11.24 -17.16 6.14
N ASN A 69 -10.88 -17.18 7.42
CA ASN A 69 -11.00 -16.02 8.31
C ASN A 69 -10.01 -14.92 7.91
N GLU A 70 -8.75 -15.30 7.67
CA GLU A 70 -7.72 -14.38 7.15
C GLU A 70 -8.15 -13.75 5.82
N LYS A 71 -8.59 -14.58 4.87
CA LYS A 71 -9.04 -14.12 3.55
C LYS A 71 -10.18 -13.12 3.66
N ARG A 72 -11.18 -13.40 4.49
CA ARG A 72 -12.32 -12.51 4.73
C ARG A 72 -11.84 -11.16 5.27
N LEU A 73 -10.98 -11.17 6.29
CA LEU A 73 -10.43 -9.95 6.87
C LEU A 73 -9.59 -9.16 5.86
N GLY A 74 -8.84 -9.84 5.00
CA GLY A 74 -8.08 -9.21 3.92
C GLY A 74 -8.99 -8.47 2.93
N TYR A 75 -10.15 -9.05 2.59
CA TYR A 75 -11.14 -8.36 1.74
C TYR A 75 -11.73 -7.11 2.41
N ILE A 76 -11.96 -7.15 3.73
CA ILE A 76 -12.39 -5.97 4.49
C ILE A 76 -11.34 -4.86 4.40
N CYS A 77 -10.06 -5.18 4.65
CA CYS A 77 -8.97 -4.21 4.60
C CYS A 77 -8.82 -3.61 3.19
N LYS A 78 -8.90 -4.46 2.15
CA LYS A 78 -8.91 -4.03 0.76
C LYS A 78 -10.06 -3.07 0.45
N GLN A 79 -11.27 -3.39 0.90
CA GLN A 79 -12.46 -2.57 0.66
C GLN A 79 -12.34 -1.20 1.33
N VAL A 80 -11.87 -1.16 2.59
CA VAL A 80 -11.62 0.09 3.30
C VAL A 80 -10.59 0.96 2.57
N LEU A 81 -9.47 0.37 2.17
CA LEU A 81 -8.45 1.10 1.41
C LEU A 81 -9.01 1.60 0.08
N SER A 82 -9.76 0.77 -0.64
CA SER A 82 -10.39 1.12 -1.92
C SER A 82 -11.34 2.30 -1.77
N ASN A 83 -12.23 2.27 -0.78
CA ASN A 83 -13.15 3.38 -0.50
C ASN A 83 -12.42 4.69 -0.18
N LYS A 84 -11.19 4.60 0.32
CA LYS A 84 -10.42 5.74 0.79
C LYS A 84 -9.59 6.41 -0.29
N ILE A 85 -9.01 5.62 -1.21
CA ILE A 85 -8.02 6.14 -2.17
C ILE A 85 -8.23 5.70 -3.62
N LEU A 86 -9.10 4.74 -3.94
CA LEU A 86 -9.27 4.32 -5.33
C LEU A 86 -9.80 5.48 -6.19
N ASN A 87 -9.17 5.72 -7.34
CA ASN A 87 -9.45 6.82 -8.26
C ASN A 87 -9.19 8.23 -7.70
N GLU A 88 -8.55 8.35 -6.54
CA GLU A 88 -8.17 9.62 -5.93
C GLU A 88 -6.77 10.06 -6.39
N ASP A 89 -6.56 11.38 -6.41
CA ASP A 89 -5.24 11.99 -6.56
C ASP A 89 -4.53 12.00 -5.20
N VAL A 90 -3.30 11.49 -5.19
CA VAL A 90 -2.52 11.28 -3.99
C VAL A 90 -1.09 11.79 -4.14
N THR A 91 -0.42 12.00 -3.01
CA THR A 91 1.02 12.20 -2.95
C THR A 91 1.66 10.99 -2.28
N ILE A 92 2.63 10.36 -2.94
CA ILE A 92 3.39 9.25 -2.39
C ILE A 92 4.73 9.80 -1.88
N LYS A 93 4.93 9.72 -0.58
CA LYS A 93 6.25 9.94 0.04
C LYS A 93 7.09 8.69 -0.23
N CYS A 94 7.91 8.75 -1.27
CA CYS A 94 8.70 7.61 -1.74
C CYS A 94 9.88 7.34 -0.80
N LYS A 95 10.13 6.06 -0.52
CA LYS A 95 11.25 5.64 0.34
C LYS A 95 12.31 4.89 -0.43
N SER A 96 11.96 3.73 -0.98
CA SER A 96 12.87 2.85 -1.71
C SER A 96 12.07 1.87 -2.57
N LEU A 97 12.75 1.04 -3.36
CA LEU A 97 12.15 -0.12 -4.00
C LEU A 97 12.33 -1.36 -3.11
N ASP A 98 11.36 -2.27 -3.15
CA ASP A 98 11.54 -3.60 -2.59
C ASP A 98 12.23 -4.55 -3.59
N LYS A 99 12.62 -5.75 -3.14
CA LYS A 99 13.28 -6.77 -3.97
C LYS A 99 12.45 -7.26 -5.18
N TYR A 100 11.15 -6.96 -5.21
CA TYR A 100 10.23 -7.30 -6.29
C TYR A 100 9.96 -6.11 -7.22
N GLY A 101 10.60 -4.97 -6.97
CA GLY A 101 10.43 -3.73 -7.75
C GLY A 101 9.17 -2.94 -7.40
N ARG A 102 8.56 -3.17 -6.23
CA ARG A 102 7.47 -2.31 -5.72
C ARG A 102 8.04 -1.08 -5.05
N LEU A 103 7.42 0.07 -5.29
CA LEU A 103 7.72 1.32 -4.58
C LEU A 103 7.22 1.22 -3.14
N LEU A 104 8.13 1.34 -2.18
CA LEU A 104 7.81 1.46 -0.77
C LEU A 104 7.54 2.93 -0.43
N GLY A 105 6.39 3.21 0.16
CA GLY A 105 6.03 4.59 0.45
C GLY A 105 4.85 4.77 1.41
N THR A 106 4.61 6.04 1.71
CA THR A 106 3.44 6.49 2.49
C THR A 106 2.53 7.30 1.59
N ILE A 107 1.24 6.98 1.58
CA ILE A 107 0.25 7.67 0.74
C ILE A 107 -0.39 8.79 1.56
N ILE A 108 -0.34 10.00 1.03
CA ILE A 108 -1.09 11.15 1.51
C ILE A 108 -2.23 11.42 0.53
N CYS A 109 -3.47 11.41 1.03
CA CYS A 109 -4.66 11.72 0.24
C CYS A 109 -5.53 12.68 1.04
N LYS A 110 -5.97 13.79 0.42
CA LYS A 110 -6.80 14.82 1.08
C LYS A 110 -6.22 15.29 2.43
N ASN A 111 -4.90 15.51 2.48
CA ASN A 111 -4.12 15.91 3.67
C ASN A 111 -4.11 14.88 4.83
N GLU A 112 -4.46 13.62 4.56
CA GLU A 112 -4.45 12.55 5.54
C GLU A 112 -3.42 11.47 5.19
N ASP A 113 -2.71 10.98 6.21
CA ASP A 113 -1.82 9.83 6.09
C ASP A 113 -2.63 8.54 6.07
N ILE A 114 -2.66 7.89 4.91
CA ILE A 114 -3.45 6.69 4.68
C ILE A 114 -2.86 5.48 5.39
N ASN A 115 -1.54 5.42 5.54
CA ASN A 115 -0.88 4.32 6.23
C ASN A 115 -1.22 4.39 7.73
N GLU A 116 -1.09 5.58 8.32
CA GLU A 116 -1.47 5.83 9.71
C GLU A 116 -2.96 5.55 9.95
N TYR A 117 -3.83 6.00 9.05
CA TYR A 117 -5.27 5.71 9.14
C TYR A 117 -5.55 4.20 9.22
N MET A 118 -4.91 3.40 8.36
CA MET A 118 -5.11 1.95 8.34
C MET A 118 -4.67 1.31 9.66
N ILE A 119 -3.56 1.79 10.25
CA ILE A 119 -3.05 1.30 11.53
C ILE A 119 -3.97 1.69 12.69
N VAL A 120 -4.29 2.98 12.83
CA VAL A 120 -5.09 3.52 13.94
C VAL A 120 -6.50 2.91 13.98
N ASN A 121 -7.05 2.54 12.82
CA ASN A 121 -8.36 1.92 12.72
C ASN A 121 -8.32 0.37 12.71
N ASN A 122 -7.19 -0.25 13.07
CA ASN A 122 -6.98 -1.71 13.17
C ASN A 122 -7.10 -2.50 11.84
N TYR A 123 -7.10 -1.82 10.69
CA TYR A 123 -7.09 -2.46 9.38
C TYR A 123 -5.69 -2.88 8.93
N GLY A 124 -4.64 -2.26 9.50
CA GLY A 124 -3.23 -2.59 9.25
C GLY A 124 -2.50 -2.98 10.53
N MET A 125 -1.71 -4.06 10.46
CA MET A 125 -0.84 -4.49 11.55
C MET A 125 0.53 -3.83 11.39
N THR A 126 1.03 -3.15 12.41
CA THR A 126 2.38 -2.54 12.34
C THR A 126 3.42 -3.60 12.01
N TYR A 127 4.23 -3.32 10.99
CA TYR A 127 5.22 -4.26 10.46
C TYR A 127 6.50 -3.52 10.09
N ASP A 128 7.63 -4.02 10.60
CA ASP A 128 8.96 -3.44 10.48
C ASP A 128 9.84 -4.14 9.43
N GLY A 129 9.29 -5.09 8.67
CA GLY A 129 10.06 -5.89 7.70
C GLY A 129 10.65 -7.18 8.28
N GLY A 130 10.38 -7.50 9.55
CA GLY A 130 10.83 -8.73 10.20
C GLY A 130 10.05 -9.99 9.80
N THR A 131 10.25 -11.09 10.52
CA THR A 131 9.42 -12.30 10.32
C THR A 131 7.97 -12.00 10.71
N LYS A 132 7.02 -12.35 9.83
CA LYS A 132 5.58 -12.22 10.11
C LYS A 132 5.27 -13.01 11.38
N LYS A 133 4.66 -12.35 12.37
CA LYS A 133 4.28 -12.97 13.64
C LYS A 133 3.17 -13.98 13.40
N ASP A 134 3.07 -15.00 14.24
CA ASP A 134 1.92 -15.90 14.22
C ASP A 134 0.64 -15.11 14.54
N VAL A 135 -0.31 -15.15 13.61
CA VAL A 135 -1.60 -14.47 13.72
C VAL A 135 -2.72 -15.50 13.78
N ILE A 136 -3.57 -15.40 14.80
CA ILE A 136 -4.80 -16.19 14.91
C ILE A 136 -5.96 -15.35 14.40
N TYR A 137 -6.63 -15.80 13.35
CA TYR A 137 -7.77 -15.10 12.74
C TYR A 137 -9.10 -15.73 13.17
N ASN A 138 -9.97 -14.93 13.78
CA ASN A 138 -11.22 -15.38 14.38
C ASN A 138 -12.43 -15.06 13.49
N GLU A 139 -13.55 -15.73 13.77
CA GLU A 139 -14.81 -15.54 13.04
C GLU A 139 -15.51 -14.22 13.38
N ASP A 140 -15.23 -13.61 14.53
CA ASP A 140 -15.84 -12.36 15.01
C ASP A 140 -15.15 -11.08 14.48
N ASN A 141 -14.50 -11.17 13.32
CA ASN A 141 -13.69 -10.12 12.69
C ASN A 141 -12.53 -9.63 13.56
N SER A 142 -12.03 -10.49 14.44
CA SER A 142 -10.84 -10.20 15.24
C SER A 142 -9.64 -11.04 14.83
N TYR A 143 -8.45 -10.57 15.17
CA TYR A 143 -7.22 -11.34 15.06
C TYR A 143 -6.32 -11.10 16.27
N VAL A 144 -5.49 -12.10 16.60
CA VAL A 144 -4.61 -12.08 17.76
C VAL A 144 -3.16 -12.19 17.31
N ILE A 145 -2.32 -11.28 17.81
CA ILE A 145 -0.87 -11.34 17.65
C ILE A 145 -0.25 -11.41 19.05
N GLY A 146 0.37 -12.54 19.39
CA GLY A 146 0.87 -12.79 20.74
C GLY A 146 -0.26 -12.75 21.77
N ARG A 147 -0.31 -11.70 22.61
CA ARG A 147 -1.35 -11.50 23.64
C ARG A 147 -2.32 -10.34 23.33
N VAL A 148 -2.18 -9.71 22.16
CA VAL A 148 -2.96 -8.54 21.77
C VAL A 148 -4.04 -8.96 20.79
N THR A 149 -5.29 -8.60 21.08
CA THR A 149 -6.44 -8.83 20.20
C THR A 149 -6.80 -7.53 19.49
N TYR A 150 -6.90 -7.59 18.17
CA TYR A 150 -7.36 -6.52 17.30
C TYR A 150 -8.74 -6.88 16.78
N ARG A 151 -9.67 -5.93 16.80
CA ARG A 151 -11.01 -6.09 16.23
C ARG A 151 -11.15 -5.12 15.07
N LEU A 152 -11.46 -5.63 13.88
CA LEU A 152 -11.81 -4.75 12.77
C LEU A 152 -13.15 -4.09 13.10
N PRO A 153 -13.27 -2.76 12.96
CA PRO A 153 -14.54 -2.08 13.08
C PRO A 153 -15.54 -2.65 12.09
N ALA A 154 -16.82 -2.71 12.49
CA ALA A 154 -17.88 -2.96 11.53
C ALA A 154 -17.81 -1.91 10.42
N MET A 155 -17.87 -2.35 9.15
CA MET A 155 -17.99 -1.42 8.05
C MET A 155 -19.31 -0.66 8.21
N LYS A 156 -19.21 0.67 8.32
CA LYS A 156 -20.36 1.58 8.37
C LYS A 156 -21.00 1.72 7.00
#